data_AF-A0A0W1KRG6-F1
#
_entry.id   AF-A0A0W1KRG6-F1
#
_cell.length_a   1.000
_cell.length_b   1.000
_cell.length_c   1.000
_cell.angle_alpha   90.00
_cell.angle_beta   90.00
_cell.angle_gamma   90.00
#
_symmetry.space_group_name_H-M   'P 1'
#
loop_
_entity.id
_entity.type
_entity.pdbx_description
1 polymer ?
#
loop_
_entity_poly.entity_id
_entity_poly.type
_entity_poly.pdbx_seq_one_letter_code
_entity_poly.pdbx_strand_id
1 'polypeptide(L)' 'MVLWLVLLSSLFISLMYLNTIKKGMPVKRWLLLSALFGPLAWCLFNVHYRRALLRNVGVKACIWRP' A
#
# COMPACT_ATOMS: atom_id res chain seq x y z
N MET A 1 -23.70 -10.72 -13.33
CA MET A 1 -22.65 -9.73 -13.65
C MET A 1 -22.22 -8.93 -12.41
N VAL A 2 -23.15 -8.29 -11.69
CA VAL A 2 -22.84 -7.44 -10.52
C VAL A 2 -22.17 -8.20 -9.35
N LEU A 3 -22.61 -9.43 -9.08
CA LEU A 3 -22.09 -10.24 -7.96
C LEU A 3 -20.58 -10.54 -8.09
N TRP A 4 -20.10 -10.77 -9.31
CA TRP A 4 -18.68 -10.99 -9.59
C TRP A 4 -17.83 -9.73 -9.35
N LEU A 5 -18.35 -8.55 -9.70
CA LEU A 5 -17.65 -7.28 -9.45
C LEU A 5 -17.52 -6.98 -7.95
N VAL A 6 -18.55 -7.31 -7.17
CA VAL A 6 -18.54 -7.15 -5.71
C VAL A 6 -17.53 -8.08 -5.05
N LEU A 7 -17.49 -9.36 -5.48
CA LEU A 7 -16.51 -10.33 -4.99
C LEU A 7 -15.08 -9.89 -5.33
N LEU A 8 -14.84 -9.41 -6.54
CA LEU A 8 -13.53 -8.94 -6.97
C LEU A 8 -13.08 -7.72 -6.15
N SER A 9 -13.97 -6.74 -5.95
CA SER A 9 -13.68 -5.53 -5.15
C SER A 9 -13.37 -5.88 -3.68
N SER A 10 -14.18 -6.75 -3.06
CA SER A 10 -13.97 -7.29 -1.71
C SER A 10 -12.59 -7.93 -1.53
N LEU A 11 -12.18 -8.75 -2.50
CA LEU A 11 -10.88 -9.42 -2.51
C LEU A 11 -9.72 -8.42 -2.54
N PHE A 12 -9.81 -7.40 -3.41
CA PHE A 12 -8.79 -6.35 -3.51
C PHE A 12 -8.68 -5.51 -2.23
N ILE A 13 -9.81 -5.17 -1.60
CA ILE A 13 -9.85 -4.44 -0.33
C ILE A 13 -9.18 -5.26 0.78
N SER A 14 -9.51 -6.56 0.87
CA SER A 14 -8.94 -7.47 1.88
C SER A 14 -7.43 -7.66 1.70
N LEU A 15 -6.97 -7.83 0.46
CA LEU A 15 -5.55 -7.94 0.14
C LEU A 15 -4.78 -6.64 0.48
N MET A 16 -5.37 -5.48 0.20
CA MET A 16 -4.80 -4.18 0.56
C MET A 16 -4.73 -4.00 2.06
N TYR A 17 -5.80 -4.34 2.78
CA TYR A 17 -5.84 -4.28 4.24
C TYR A 17 -4.71 -5.11 4.87
N LEU A 18 -4.57 -6.38 4.47
CA LEU A 18 -3.49 -7.24 4.94
C LEU A 18 -2.09 -6.68 4.62
N ASN A 19 -1.89 -6.09 3.44
CA ASN A 19 -0.62 -5.47 3.07
C ASN A 19 -0.30 -4.22 3.88
N THR A 20 -1.30 -3.39 4.13
CA THR A 20 -1.15 -2.16 4.92
C THR A 20 -0.76 -2.47 6.36
N ILE A 21 -1.37 -3.50 6.97
CA ILE A 21 -1.02 -3.97 8.32
C ILE A 21 0.41 -4.53 8.34
N LYS A 22 0.76 -5.45 7.43
CA LYS A 22 2.10 -6.07 7.41
C LYS A 22 3.23 -5.06 7.24
N LYS A 23 2.99 -3.96 6.51
CA LYS A 23 3.99 -2.93 6.22
C LYS A 23 3.94 -1.72 7.17
N GLY A 24 3.02 -1.71 8.14
CA GLY A 24 2.90 -0.62 9.13
C GLY A 24 2.59 0.76 8.54
N MET A 25 1.97 0.81 7.35
CA MET A 25 1.62 2.06 6.67
C MET A 25 0.22 2.53 7.07
N PRO A 26 -0.11 3.84 6.99
CA PRO A 26 -1.38 4.37 7.49
C PRO A 26 -2.60 3.80 6.76
N VAL A 27 -3.23 2.79 7.37
CA VAL A 27 -4.28 1.93 6.80
C VAL A 27 -5.46 2.75 6.25
N LYS A 28 -5.93 3.76 7.01
CA LYS A 28 -7.10 4.59 6.65
C LYS A 28 -6.95 5.29 5.30
N ARG A 29 -5.75 5.78 4.97
CA ARG A 29 -5.49 6.52 3.72
C ARG A 29 -5.46 5.59 2.50
N TRP A 30 -4.92 4.39 2.67
CA TRP A 30 -4.74 3.43 1.59
C TRP A 30 -6.01 2.62 1.29
N LEU A 31 -6.84 2.36 2.30
CA LEU A 31 -8.18 1.80 2.11
C LEU A 31 -9.05 2.70 1.22
N LEU A 32 -9.10 4.00 1.51
CA LEU A 32 -9.84 4.99 0.71
C LEU A 32 -9.37 5.00 -0.75
N LEU A 33 -8.06 4.94 -0.96
CA LEU A 33 -7.48 4.89 -2.30
C LEU A 33 -7.83 3.59 -3.04
N SER A 34 -7.78 2.45 -2.34
CA SER A 34 -8.14 1.15 -2.92
C SER A 34 -9.62 1.04 -3.28
N ALA A 35 -10.50 1.68 -2.51
CA ALA A 35 -11.92 1.77 -2.84
C ALA A 35 -12.18 2.62 -4.08
N LEU A 36 -11.42 3.71 -4.28
CA LEU A 36 -11.61 4.64 -5.39
C LEU A 36 -10.93 4.18 -6.70
N PHE A 37 -9.71 3.65 -6.59
CA PHE A 37 -8.83 3.33 -7.73
C PHE A 37 -8.62 1.82 -7.94
N GLY A 38 -9.15 0.97 -7.05
CA GLY A 38 -9.07 -0.49 -7.15
C GLY A 38 -7.61 -0.98 -7.28
N PRO A 39 -7.27 -1.77 -8.31
CA PRO A 39 -5.95 -2.38 -8.47
C PRO A 39 -4.81 -1.35 -8.64
N LEU A 40 -5.10 -0.13 -9.10
CA LEU A 40 -4.09 0.92 -9.26
C LEU A 40 -3.53 1.39 -7.91
N ALA A 41 -4.36 1.38 -6.86
CA ALA A 41 -3.93 1.74 -5.50
C ALA A 41 -2.85 0.77 -4.98
N TRP A 42 -2.91 -0.50 -5.38
CA TRP A 42 -1.91 -1.51 -5.01
C TRP A 42 -0.53 -1.20 -5.59
N CYS A 43 -0.46 -0.85 -6.88
CA CYS A 43 0.78 -0.46 -7.53
C CYS A 43 1.38 0.79 -6.85
N LEU A 44 0.55 1.79 -6.58
CA LEU A 44 0.97 3.02 -5.92
C LEU A 44 1.48 2.76 -4.49
N PHE A 45 0.84 1.86 -3.77
CA PHE A 45 1.23 1.42 -2.43
C PHE A 45 2.62 0.77 -2.42
N ASN A 46 2.91 -0.12 -3.36
CA ASN A 46 4.22 -0.76 -3.45
C ASN A 46 5.33 0.23 -3.82
N VAL A 47 5.07 1.19 -4.71
CA VAL A 47 6.04 2.26 -5.04
C VAL A 47 6.30 3.15 -3.83
N HIS A 48 5.25 3.57 -3.12
CA HIS A 48 5.39 4.36 -1.89
C HIS A 48 6.14 3.61 -0.80
N TYR A 49 5.82 2.33 -0.59
CA TYR A 49 6.53 1.48 0.36
C TYR A 49 8.01 1.41 0.00
N ARG A 50 8.36 1.13 -1.27
CA ARG A 50 9.74 1.08 -1.74
C ARG A 50 10.46 2.40 -1.52
N ARG A 51 9.82 3.53 -1.78
CA ARG A 51 10.39 4.87 -1.51
C ARG A 51 10.64 5.10 -0.02
N ALA A 52 9.71 4.70 0.86
CA ALA A 52 9.90 4.81 2.30
C ALA A 52 11.06 3.92 2.79
N LEU A 53 11.15 2.70 2.25
CA LEU A 53 12.21 1.75 2.54
C LEU A 53 13.57 2.28 2.08
N LEU A 54 13.67 2.81 0.86
CA LEU A 54 14.87 3.44 0.33
C LEU A 54 15.30 4.66 1.13
N ARG A 55 14.35 5.48 1.63
CA ARG A 55 14.69 6.59 2.54
C ARG A 55 15.29 6.05 3.83
N ASN A 56 14.67 5.06 4.46
CA ASN A 56 15.19 4.47 5.71
C ASN A 56 16.53 3.76 5.53
N VAL A 57 16.71 3.01 4.43
CA VAL A 57 17.97 2.33 4.11
C VAL A 57 19.06 3.33 3.73
N GLY A 58 18.74 4.33 2.90
CA GLY A 58 19.67 5.40 2.53
C GLY A 58 20.10 6.25 3.73
N VAL A 59 19.18 6.53 4.68
CA VAL A 59 19.54 7.19 5.95
C VAL A 59 20.49 6.34 6.78
N LYS A 60 20.30 5.02 6.85
CA LYS A 60 21.20 4.12 7.60
C LYS A 60 22.53 3.84 6.90
N ALA A 61 22.60 3.96 5.58
CA ALA A 61 23.83 3.80 4.80
C ALA A 61 24.73 5.05 4.88
N CYS A 62 24.16 6.24 5.06
CA CYS A 62 24.91 7.45 5.34
C CYS A 62 25.33 7.50 6.81
N ILE A 63 26.50 6.95 7.14
CA ILE A 63 27.17 7.12 8.45
C ILE A 63 27.45 8.60 8.76
N TRP A 64 27.49 9.44 7.74
CA TRP A 64 27.78 10.88 7.77
C TRP A 64 26.52 11.77 7.88
N ARG A 65 25.49 11.35 8.62
CA ARG A 65 24.55 12.33 9.18
C ARG A 65 25.16 12.86 10.49
N PRO A 66 25.16 14.18 10.75
CA PRO A 66 25.59 14.73 12.02
C PRO A 66 24.74 14.18 13.18
#